data_AF-A0A6N0E7M0-F1
#
_entry.id   AF-A0A6N0E7M0-F1
#
_cell.length_a   1.000
_cell.length_b   1.000
_cell.length_c   1.000
_cell.angle_alpha   90.00
_cell.angle_beta   90.00
_cell.angle_gamma   90.00
#
_symmetry.space_group_name_H-M   'P 1'
#
loop_
_entity.id
_entity.type
_entity.pdbx_description
1 polymer ?
#
loop_
_entity_poly.entity_id
_entity_poly.type
_entity_poly.pdbx_seq_one_letter_code
_entity_poly.pdbx_strand_id
1 'polypeptide(L)' 'MAFEDLQAELALLINQMEDQPEDRHELYLQIREKLNEMRAYGMPLPQDLVDLEEALEAEFAAAKKKSES' A
#
# COMPACT_ATOMS: atom_id res chain seq x y z
N MET A 1 21.44 4.30 -3.91
CA MET A 1 20.92 4.97 -5.12
C MET A 1 19.63 4.27 -5.56
N ALA A 2 19.59 3.30 -6.49
CA ALA A 2 18.30 2.78 -7.00
C ALA A 2 17.29 2.23 -5.95
N PHE A 3 17.76 1.66 -4.83
CA PHE A 3 16.90 1.17 -3.75
C PHE A 3 16.26 2.30 -2.92
N GLU A 4 17.05 3.31 -2.58
CA GLU A 4 16.59 4.45 -1.77
C GLU A 4 15.59 5.30 -2.55
N ASP A 5 15.79 5.42 -3.87
CA ASP A 5 14.83 6.06 -4.77
C ASP A 5 13.48 5.32 -4.78
N LEU A 6 13.49 3.98 -4.89
CA LEU A 6 12.27 3.17 -4.88
C LEU A 6 11.51 3.28 -3.55
N GLN A 7 12.24 3.26 -2.42
CA GLN A 7 11.67 3.47 -1.10
C GLN A 7 11.08 4.88 -0.93
N ALA A 8 11.76 5.91 -1.41
CA ALA A 8 11.29 7.29 -1.32
C ALA A 8 10.02 7.49 -2.17
N GLU A 9 9.98 6.89 -3.36
CA GLU A 9 8.81 6.95 -4.23
C GLU A 9 7.60 6.21 -3.62
N LEU A 10 7.83 5.06 -2.98
CA LEU A 10 6.81 4.34 -2.21
C LEU A 10 6.31 5.15 -1.01
N ALA A 11 7.21 5.76 -0.24
CA ALA A 11 6.85 6.61 0.89
C ALA A 11 6.01 7.84 0.46
N LEU A 12 6.29 8.38 -0.73
CA LEU A 12 5.51 9.47 -1.32
C LEU A 12 4.09 9.00 -1.67
N LEU A 13 3.95 7.82 -2.30
CA LEU A 13 2.66 7.21 -2.64
C LEU A 13 1.80 6.96 -1.39
N ILE A 14 2.42 6.51 -0.29
CA ILE A 14 1.73 6.31 1.00
C ILE A 14 1.20 7.64 1.56
N ASN A 15 2.05 8.68 1.58
CA ASN A 15 1.61 10.00 2.04
C ASN A 15 0.43 10.52 1.20
N GLN A 16 0.45 10.28 -0.11
CA GLN A 16 -0.66 10.67 -0.99
C GLN A 16 -1.95 9.89 -0.70
N MET A 17 -1.86 8.62 -0.29
CA MET A 17 -3.03 7.82 0.12
C MET A 17 -3.68 8.30 1.42
N GLU A 18 -2.88 8.84 2.35
CA GLU A 18 -3.41 9.42 3.59
C GLU A 18 -4.19 10.70 3.31
N ASP A 19 -3.68 11.55 2.40
CA ASP A 19 -4.31 12.81 2.00
C ASP A 19 -5.55 12.62 1.11
N GLN A 20 -5.54 11.61 0.22
CA GLN A 20 -6.62 11.37 -0.76
C GLN A 20 -7.24 9.96 -0.63
N PRO A 21 -8.23 9.79 0.25
CA PRO A 21 -8.87 8.50 0.48
C PRO A 21 -9.69 7.98 -0.71
N GLU A 22 -10.08 8.85 -1.64
CA GLU A 22 -10.93 8.52 -2.79
C GLU A 22 -10.25 7.54 -3.75
N ASP A 23 -8.93 7.65 -3.91
CA ASP A 23 -8.11 6.84 -4.82
C ASP A 23 -7.32 5.75 -4.10
N ARG A 24 -7.64 5.44 -2.83
CA ARG A 24 -6.93 4.44 -2.03
C ARG A 24 -6.80 3.09 -2.73
N HIS A 25 -7.82 2.67 -3.47
CA HIS A 25 -7.81 1.40 -4.19
C HIS A 25 -6.83 1.39 -5.37
N GLU A 26 -6.70 2.52 -6.08
CA GLU A 26 -5.79 2.65 -7.21
C GLU A 26 -4.33 2.78 -6.75
N LEU A 27 -4.09 3.58 -5.71
CA LEU A 27 -2.78 3.73 -5.07
C LEU A 27 -2.32 2.41 -4.41
N TYR A 28 -3.23 1.66 -3.78
CA TYR A 28 -2.93 0.33 -3.25
C TYR A 28 -2.41 -0.63 -4.32
N LEU A 29 -3.02 -0.63 -5.52
CA LEU A 29 -2.58 -1.48 -6.62
C LEU A 29 -1.16 -1.12 -7.08
N GLN A 30 -0.86 0.17 -7.21
CA GLN A 30 0.48 0.65 -7.58
C GLN A 30 1.53 0.27 -6.53
N ILE A 31 1.21 0.46 -5.25
CA ILE A 31 2.07 0.09 -4.13
C ILE A 31 2.31 -1.42 -4.11
N ARG A 32 1.26 -2.22 -4.30
CA ARG A 32 1.34 -3.68 -4.34
C ARG A 32 2.17 -4.20 -5.53
N GLU A 33 2.08 -3.56 -6.68
CA GLU A 33 2.95 -3.88 -7.83
C GLU A 33 4.42 -3.62 -7.49
N LYS A 34 4.74 -2.43 -6.96
CA LYS A 34 6.11 -2.08 -6.53
C LYS A 34 6.64 -3.02 -5.45
N LEU A 35 5.79 -3.41 -4.49
CA LEU A 35 6.10 -4.40 -3.46
C LEU A 35 6.40 -5.78 -4.06
N ASN A 36 5.61 -6.22 -5.04
CA ASN A 36 5.82 -7.51 -5.70
C ASN A 36 7.14 -7.53 -6.46
N GLU A 37 7.51 -6.43 -7.11
CA GLU A 37 8.84 -6.29 -7.69
C GLU A 37 9.91 -6.45 -6.60
N MET A 38 9.80 -5.71 -5.49
CA MET A 38 10.77 -5.82 -4.38
C MET A 38 10.86 -7.23 -3.79
N ARG A 39 9.73 -7.90 -3.61
CA ARG A 39 9.63 -9.28 -3.11
C ARG A 39 10.24 -10.26 -4.11
N ALA A 40 10.04 -10.05 -5.41
CA ALA A 40 10.66 -10.86 -6.47
C ALA A 40 12.18 -10.72 -6.50
N TYR A 41 12.71 -9.56 -6.14
CA TYR A 41 14.14 -9.35 -5.93
C TYR A 41 14.67 -9.96 -4.60
N GLY A 42 13.80 -10.57 -3.79
CA GLY A 42 14.18 -11.17 -2.50
C GLY A 42 14.48 -10.16 -1.40
N MET A 43 13.97 -8.92 -1.53
CA MET A 43 14.22 -7.86 -0.58
C MET A 43 13.22 -7.89 0.59
N PRO A 44 13.66 -7.50 1.81
CA PRO A 44 12.75 -7.32 2.94
C PRO A 44 11.80 -6.14 2.65
N LEU A 45 10.51 -6.36 2.89
CA LEU A 45 9.49 -5.33 2.70
C LEU A 45 9.48 -4.40 3.93
N PRO A 46 9.39 -3.08 3.74
CA PRO A 46 9.20 -2.12 4.83
C PRO A 46 7.96 -2.43 5.67
N GLN A 47 8.06 -2.22 6.99
CA GLN A 47 6.94 -2.45 7.91
C GLN A 47 5.75 -1.54 7.59
N ASP A 48 6.00 -0.28 7.23
CA ASP A 48 4.98 0.69 6.84
C ASP A 48 4.06 0.17 5.71
N LEU A 49 4.58 -0.71 4.84
CA LEU A 49 3.82 -1.30 3.73
C LEU A 49 2.96 -2.49 4.15
N VAL A 50 3.46 -3.30 5.08
CA VAL A 50 2.68 -4.37 5.70
C VAL A 50 1.51 -3.76 6.46
N ASP A 51 1.79 -2.69 7.22
CA ASP A 51 0.78 -1.97 8.00
C ASP A 51 -0.29 -1.34 7.09
N LEU A 52 0.10 -0.82 5.92
CA LEU A 52 -0.84 -0.29 4.92
C LEU A 52 -1.75 -1.38 4.34
N GLU A 53 -1.19 -2.55 3.97
CA GLU A 53 -1.97 -3.68 3.44
C GLU A 53 -2.99 -4.18 4.48
N GLU A 54 -2.57 -4.32 5.74
CA GLU A 54 -3.47 -4.70 6.84
C GLU A 54 -4.56 -3.65 7.10
N ALA A 55 -4.20 -2.36 7.08
CA ALA A 55 -5.16 -1.26 7.28
C ALA A 55 -6.25 -1.25 6.19
N LEU A 56 -5.84 -1.41 4.93
CA LEU A 56 -6.77 -1.45 3.79
C LEU A 56 -7.62 -2.71 3.80
N GLU A 57 -7.04 -3.87 4.11
CA GLU A 57 -7.80 -5.11 4.25
C GLU A 57 -8.87 -4.98 5.35
N ALA A 58 -8.52 -4.36 6.48
CA ALA A 58 -9.47 -4.06 7.56
C ALA A 58 -10.57 -3.08 7.11
N GLU A 59 -10.23 -2.03 6.36
CA GLU A 59 -11.23 -1.09 5.80
C GLU A 59 -12.17 -1.78 4.81
N PHE A 60 -11.65 -2.59 3.88
CA PHE A 60 -12.47 -3.33 2.92
C PHE A 60 -13.34 -4.38 3.60
N ALA A 61 -12.80 -5.11 4.58
CA ALA A 61 -13.55 -6.07 5.39
C ALA A 61 -14.68 -5.38 6.17
N ALA A 62 -14.42 -4.21 6.74
CA ALA A 62 -15.42 -3.41 7.45
C ALA A 62 -16.48 -2.84 6.49
N ALA A 63 -16.09 -2.35 5.31
CA ALA A 63 -17.00 -1.84 4.28
C ALA A 63 -17.96 -2.94 3.79
N LYS A 64 -17.44 -4.15 3.53
CA LYS A 64 -18.26 -5.31 3.13
C LYS A 64 -19.29 -5.68 4.19
N LYS A 65 -18.89 -5.65 5.47
CA LYS A 65 -19.79 -5.94 6.60
C LYS A 65 -20.93 -4.93 6.74
N LYS A 66 -20.69 -3.67 6.37
CA LYS A 66 -21.69 -2.58 6.41
C LYS A 66 -22.76 -2.69 5.32
N SER A 67 -22.46 -3.31 4.19
CA SER A 67 -23.44 -3.50 3.10
C SER A 67 -24.37 -4.71 3.30
N GLU A 68 -24.09 -5.57 4.28
CA GLU A 68 -24.86 -6.79 4.56
C GLU A 68 -25.76 -6.68 5.82
N SER A 69 -25.94 -5.47 6.38
CA SER A 69 -26.78 -5.21 7.58
C SER A 69 -28.02 -4.36 7.29
#